data_AF-A0A2T7PIT2-F1
#
_entry.id   AF-A0A2T7PIT2-F1
#
_cell.length_a   1.000
_cell.length_b   1.000
_cell.length_c   1.000
_cell.angle_alpha   90.00
_cell.angle_beta   90.00
_cell.angle_gamma   90.00
#
_symmetry.space_group_name_H-M   'P 1'
#
loop_
_entity.id
_entity.type
_entity.pdbx_description
1 polymer ?
#
loop_
_entity_poly.entity_id
_entity_poly.type
_entity_poly.pdbx_seq_one_letter_code
_entity_poly.pdbx_strand_id
1 'polypeptide(L)'
;MKELQKNLSTLLESHVQGVEPRWDRVSIGSHSAGADTIMWMVQQNSSLSQAVVLMGPFTTNFRKPFNVSLPVLMVQNELSVQIPACIFKEFGYLHVWDLWQSKPKVRMNVKGYGHCAIGDMDLWESCKDLHFCKTNGNSSSLETYHIFSQGITSGFLTRYLGGYGPSLAYVTNSTLMPVQLLDFAADI
;
A
#
# COMPACT_ATOMS: atom_id res chain seq x y z
N MET A 1 -14.68 17.58 2.47
CA MET A 1 -13.28 17.91 2.84
C MET A 1 -13.16 18.76 4.09
N LYS A 2 -13.72 19.98 4.16
CA LYS A 2 -13.60 20.84 5.35
C LYS A 2 -14.04 20.17 6.67
N GLU A 3 -15.10 19.38 6.63
CA GLU A 3 -15.61 18.67 7.81
C GLU A 3 -14.73 17.48 8.23
N LEU A 4 -14.22 16.71 7.27
CA LEU A 4 -13.24 15.64 7.53
C LEU A 4 -11.95 16.20 8.14
N GLN A 5 -11.46 17.32 7.60
CA GLN A 5 -10.28 18.02 8.12
C GLN A 5 -10.51 18.47 9.56
N LYS A 6 -11.65 19.11 9.83
CA LYS A 6 -12.04 19.54 11.18
C LYS A 6 -12.06 18.36 12.16
N ASN A 7 -12.75 17.27 11.81
CA ASN A 7 -12.90 16.11 12.70
C ASN A 7 -11.56 15.43 13.01
N LEU A 8 -10.70 15.27 12.00
CA LEU A 8 -9.38 14.67 12.18
C LEU A 8 -8.42 15.60 12.94
N SER A 9 -8.47 16.92 12.70
CA SER A 9 -7.71 17.89 13.50
C SER A 9 -8.11 17.84 14.97
N THR A 10 -9.40 17.84 15.28
CA THR A 10 -9.89 17.73 16.67
C THR A 10 -9.46 16.42 17.33
N LEU A 11 -9.49 15.30 16.60
CA LEU A 11 -9.00 14.02 17.12
C LEU A 11 -7.49 14.04 17.39
N LEU A 12 -6.69 14.65 16.51
CA LEU A 12 -5.24 14.71 16.68
C LEU A 12 -4.84 15.65 17.83
N GLU A 13 -5.50 16.80 17.93
CA GLU A 13 -5.33 17.74 19.06
C GLU A 13 -5.61 17.08 20.41
N SER A 14 -6.55 16.12 20.47
CA SER A 14 -6.85 15.40 21.71
C SER A 14 -5.83 14.32 22.09
N HIS A 15 -4.91 13.95 21.19
CA HIS A 15 -3.92 12.90 21.41
C HIS A 15 -2.47 13.39 21.39
N VAL A 16 -2.20 14.52 20.73
CA VAL A 16 -0.83 15.04 20.53
C VAL A 16 -0.81 16.55 20.66
N GLN A 17 -0.07 17.07 21.64
CA GLN A 17 0.05 18.51 21.87
C GLN A 17 1.10 19.12 20.93
N GLY A 18 0.77 20.24 20.28
CA GLY A 18 1.71 21.00 19.43
C GLY A 18 1.97 20.39 18.04
N VAL A 19 1.14 19.45 17.58
CA VAL A 19 1.22 18.86 16.25
C VAL A 19 -0.01 19.22 15.43
N GLU A 20 0.21 19.84 14.27
CA GLU A 20 -0.87 20.19 13.33
C GLU A 20 -0.83 19.30 12.07
N PRO A 21 -1.97 18.81 11.58
CA PRO A 21 -2.02 18.02 10.36
C PRO A 21 -1.66 18.87 9.13
N ARG A 22 -0.75 18.37 8.30
CA ARG A 22 -0.41 18.97 7.01
C ARG A 22 -1.38 18.53 5.94
N TRP A 23 -2.53 19.20 5.87
CA TRP A 23 -3.59 18.94 4.88
C TRP A 23 -3.17 19.20 3.42
N ASP A 24 -2.07 19.91 3.22
CA ASP A 24 -1.40 20.11 1.93
C ASP A 24 -0.48 18.94 1.55
N ARG A 25 -0.35 17.91 2.41
CA ARG A 25 0.55 16.75 2.25
C ARG A 25 -0.17 15.46 2.61
N VAL A 26 -1.26 15.19 1.89
CA VAL A 26 -2.14 14.05 2.16
C VAL A 26 -1.78 12.88 1.24
N SER A 27 -1.68 11.69 1.82
CA SER A 27 -1.77 10.43 1.08
C SER A 27 -3.00 9.66 1.52
N ILE A 28 -3.46 8.78 0.65
CA ILE A 28 -4.50 7.81 0.97
C ILE A 28 -3.99 6.43 0.62
N GLY A 29 -4.49 5.41 1.31
CA GLY A 29 -4.06 4.06 1.06
C GLY A 29 -5.06 3.05 1.53
N SER A 30 -4.81 1.80 1.17
CA SER A 30 -5.68 0.70 1.53
C SER A 30 -4.94 -0.62 1.60
N HIS A 31 -5.63 -1.59 2.20
CA HIS A 31 -5.30 -3.00 2.12
C HIS A 31 -6.43 -3.78 1.45
N SER A 32 -6.09 -4.82 0.69
CA SER A 32 -7.06 -5.78 0.15
C SER A 32 -8.15 -5.10 -0.70
N ALA A 33 -9.41 -5.49 -0.51
CA ALA A 33 -10.61 -4.92 -1.14
C ALA A 33 -10.81 -3.43 -0.86
N GLY A 34 -10.12 -2.84 0.13
CA GLY A 34 -10.13 -1.39 0.33
C GLY A 34 -9.59 -0.60 -0.87
N ALA A 35 -8.86 -1.26 -1.78
CA ALA A 35 -8.41 -0.67 -3.02
C ALA A 35 -9.57 -0.14 -3.87
N ASP A 36 -10.73 -0.81 -3.88
CA ASP A 36 -11.91 -0.34 -4.62
C ASP A 36 -12.35 1.06 -4.17
N THR A 37 -12.41 1.28 -2.86
CA THR A 37 -12.78 2.57 -2.27
C THR A 37 -11.77 3.65 -2.63
N ILE A 38 -10.47 3.36 -2.51
CA ILE A 38 -9.41 4.33 -2.83
C ILE A 38 -9.41 4.68 -4.32
N MET A 39 -9.51 3.68 -5.19
CA MET A 39 -9.57 3.89 -6.64
C MET A 39 -10.80 4.71 -7.02
N TRP A 40 -11.95 4.46 -6.39
CA TRP A 40 -13.15 5.27 -6.59
C TRP A 40 -12.95 6.72 -6.14
N MET A 41 -12.42 6.94 -4.93
CA MET A 41 -12.14 8.28 -4.41
C MET A 41 -11.20 9.07 -5.33
N VAL A 42 -10.14 8.42 -5.81
CA VAL A 42 -9.16 9.01 -6.73
C VAL A 42 -9.79 9.36 -8.08
N GLN A 43 -10.64 8.48 -8.61
CA GLN A 43 -11.36 8.74 -9.86
C GLN A 43 -12.34 9.92 -9.74
N GLN A 44 -13.00 10.08 -8.59
CA GLN A 44 -13.93 11.19 -8.35
C GLN A 44 -13.19 12.50 -8.08
N ASN A 45 -12.07 12.44 -7.36
CA ASN A 45 -11.31 13.63 -6.99
C ASN A 45 -9.82 13.30 -6.78
N SER A 46 -9.02 13.46 -7.83
CA SER A 46 -7.58 13.24 -7.76
C SER A 46 -6.84 14.29 -6.94
N SER A 47 -7.47 15.43 -6.59
CA SER A 47 -6.87 16.45 -5.71
C SER A 47 -6.97 16.12 -4.21
N LEU A 48 -7.66 15.02 -3.87
CA LEU A 48 -7.84 14.59 -2.49
C LEU A 48 -6.53 14.14 -1.82
N SER A 49 -5.60 13.62 -2.61
CA SER A 49 -4.29 13.18 -2.15
C SER A 49 -3.22 13.60 -3.15
N GLN A 50 -1.96 13.49 -2.74
CA GLN A 50 -0.78 13.68 -3.60
C GLN A 50 -0.08 12.37 -3.94
N ALA A 51 -0.43 11.29 -3.24
CA ALA A 51 0.15 9.98 -3.42
C ALA A 51 -0.82 8.90 -2.92
N VAL A 52 -0.68 7.68 -3.45
CA VAL A 52 -1.51 6.53 -3.10
C VAL A 52 -0.63 5.34 -2.73
N VAL A 53 -0.99 4.63 -1.66
CA VAL A 53 -0.28 3.41 -1.22
C VAL A 53 -1.28 2.25 -1.12
N LEU A 54 -1.03 1.19 -1.86
CA LEU A 54 -1.90 0.03 -1.98
C LEU A 54 -1.14 -1.24 -1.54
N MET A 55 -1.54 -1.79 -0.40
CA MET A 55 -0.93 -2.99 0.18
C MET A 55 -1.82 -4.20 -0.09
N GLY A 56 -1.32 -5.21 -0.80
CA GLY A 56 -2.07 -6.33 -1.34
C GLY A 56 -3.39 -5.91 -1.99
N PRO A 57 -3.42 -4.97 -2.96
CA PRO A 57 -4.68 -4.48 -3.48
C PRO A 57 -5.46 -5.58 -4.19
N PHE A 58 -6.78 -5.53 -4.02
CA PHE A 58 -7.72 -6.41 -4.70
C PHE A 58 -8.92 -5.60 -5.20
N THR A 59 -9.25 -5.75 -6.48
CA THR A 59 -10.41 -5.08 -7.07
C THR A 59 -11.12 -5.97 -8.09
N THR A 60 -12.45 -6.07 -7.93
CA THR A 60 -13.33 -6.68 -8.94
C THR A 60 -14.21 -5.64 -9.65
N ASN A 61 -14.28 -4.43 -9.11
CA ASN A 61 -15.18 -3.37 -9.56
C ASN A 61 -14.59 -2.53 -10.71
N PHE A 62 -13.27 -2.48 -10.84
CA PHE A 62 -12.61 -1.73 -11.90
C PHE A 62 -12.22 -2.65 -13.07
N ARG A 63 -12.65 -2.28 -14.27
CA ARG A 63 -12.39 -3.04 -15.52
C ARG A 63 -11.77 -2.20 -16.64
N LYS A 64 -11.77 -0.88 -16.49
CA LYS A 64 -11.26 0.06 -17.49
C LYS A 64 -10.19 0.94 -16.85
N PRO A 65 -9.11 1.25 -17.58
CA PRO A 65 -8.11 2.17 -17.07
C PRO A 65 -8.72 3.53 -16.77
N PHE A 66 -8.21 4.20 -15.72
CA PHE A 66 -8.63 5.55 -15.35
C PHE A 66 -7.42 6.49 -15.39
N ASN A 67 -7.68 7.70 -15.88
CA ASN A 67 -6.64 8.69 -16.11
C ASN A 67 -6.55 9.64 -14.92
N VAL A 68 -5.64 9.37 -13.98
CA VAL A 68 -5.44 10.17 -12.78
C VAL A 68 -3.96 10.47 -12.63
N SER A 69 -3.53 11.72 -12.49
CA SER A 69 -2.09 12.04 -12.39
C SER A 69 -1.57 11.90 -10.95
N LEU A 70 -1.72 10.72 -10.34
CA LEU A 70 -1.28 10.47 -8.96
C LEU A 70 -0.18 9.40 -8.87
N PRO A 71 0.92 9.69 -8.15
CA PRO A 71 1.88 8.68 -7.75
C PRO A 71 1.21 7.52 -7.01
N VAL A 72 1.51 6.28 -7.38
CA VAL A 72 1.03 5.09 -6.67
C VAL A 72 2.13 4.08 -6.35
N LEU A 73 2.11 3.56 -5.12
CA LEU A 73 2.89 2.41 -4.68
C LEU A 73 1.95 1.22 -4.51
N MET A 74 2.26 0.09 -5.15
CA MET A 74 1.53 -1.16 -5.05
C MET A 74 2.46 -2.26 -4.55
N VAL A 75 2.07 -2.94 -3.49
CA VAL A 75 2.87 -4.01 -2.89
C VAL A 75 1.99 -5.23 -2.79
N GLN A 76 2.37 -6.36 -3.34
CA GLN A 76 1.68 -7.63 -3.13
C GLN A 76 2.64 -8.66 -2.53
N ASN A 77 2.10 -9.70 -1.91
CA ASN A 77 2.87 -10.79 -1.35
C ASN A 77 2.59 -12.07 -2.14
N GLU A 78 3.63 -12.87 -2.32
CA GLU A 78 3.61 -14.10 -3.12
C GLU A 78 2.50 -15.05 -2.69
N LEU A 79 2.36 -15.28 -1.38
CA LEU A 79 1.44 -16.29 -0.87
C LEU A 79 -0.01 -15.80 -0.90
N SER A 80 -0.28 -14.50 -1.13
CA SER A 80 -1.65 -13.96 -1.20
C SER A 80 -2.50 -14.61 -2.30
N VAL A 81 -1.87 -15.13 -3.36
CA VAL A 81 -2.54 -15.79 -4.50
C VAL A 81 -2.47 -17.32 -4.44
N GLN A 82 -1.86 -17.89 -3.40
CA GLN A 82 -1.75 -19.35 -3.21
C GLN A 82 -2.86 -19.86 -2.31
N ILE A 83 -3.31 -21.10 -2.51
CA ILE A 83 -4.40 -21.70 -1.74
C ILE A 83 -3.99 -21.93 -0.27
N PRO A 84 -4.78 -21.47 0.74
CA PRO A 84 -6.04 -20.72 0.60
C PRO A 84 -5.79 -19.26 0.16
N ALA A 85 -6.35 -18.90 -1.00
CA ALA A 85 -6.04 -17.64 -1.67
C ALA A 85 -6.90 -16.51 -1.13
N CYS A 86 -6.28 -15.36 -0.88
CA CYS A 86 -6.98 -14.14 -0.45
C CYS A 86 -7.09 -13.09 -1.55
N ILE A 87 -6.27 -13.22 -2.60
CA ILE A 87 -6.33 -12.40 -3.79
C ILE A 87 -6.35 -13.34 -4.98
N PHE A 88 -7.35 -13.21 -5.86
CA PHE A 88 -7.31 -13.88 -7.16
C PHE A 88 -6.32 -13.16 -8.07
N LYS A 89 -5.47 -13.92 -8.77
CA LYS A 89 -4.32 -13.39 -9.52
C LYS A 89 -4.72 -12.31 -10.52
N GLU A 90 -5.86 -12.49 -11.19
CA GLU A 90 -6.45 -11.60 -12.18
C GLU A 90 -7.05 -10.31 -11.61
N PHE A 91 -7.18 -10.19 -10.29
CA PHE A 91 -7.79 -9.04 -9.60
C PHE A 91 -6.83 -8.37 -8.61
N GLY A 92 -5.57 -8.82 -8.55
CA GLY A 92 -4.53 -8.30 -7.67
C GLY A 92 -3.78 -7.09 -8.24
N TYR A 93 -2.57 -6.86 -7.72
CA TYR A 93 -1.75 -5.69 -8.07
C TYR A 93 -1.42 -5.51 -9.55
N LEU A 94 -1.28 -6.58 -10.34
CA LEU A 94 -1.06 -6.49 -11.79
C LEU A 94 -2.26 -5.87 -12.50
N HIS A 95 -3.47 -6.29 -12.11
CA HIS A 95 -4.70 -5.72 -12.64
C HIS A 95 -4.82 -4.24 -12.28
N VAL A 96 -4.52 -3.88 -11.03
CA VAL A 96 -4.51 -2.47 -10.61
C VAL A 96 -3.45 -1.65 -11.34
N TRP A 97 -2.26 -2.23 -11.59
CA TRP A 97 -1.19 -1.60 -12.35
C TRP A 97 -1.59 -1.27 -13.78
N ASP A 98 -2.33 -2.16 -14.44
CA ASP A 98 -2.83 -1.96 -15.80
C ASP A 98 -3.97 -0.94 -15.83
N LEU A 99 -4.77 -0.86 -14.77
CA LEU A 99 -5.81 0.16 -14.65
C LEU A 99 -5.23 1.57 -14.37
N TRP A 100 -4.10 1.64 -13.67
CA TRP A 100 -3.43 2.89 -13.28
C TRP A 100 -2.46 3.36 -14.37
N GLN A 101 -2.93 4.20 -15.29
CA GLN A 101 -2.15 4.56 -16.49
C GLN A 101 -1.11 5.65 -16.27
N SER A 102 -1.22 6.40 -15.18
CA SER A 102 -0.31 7.51 -14.90
C SER A 102 1.01 7.08 -14.30
N LYS A 103 1.97 7.99 -14.43
CA LYS A 103 3.22 8.00 -13.67
C LYS A 103 3.16 9.09 -12.60
N PRO A 104 3.90 8.96 -11.50
CA PRO A 104 4.76 7.82 -11.15
C PRO A 104 3.98 6.59 -10.67
N LYS A 105 4.44 5.38 -10.98
CA LYS A 105 3.88 4.17 -10.38
C LYS A 105 4.95 3.13 -10.08
N VAL A 106 4.85 2.50 -8.92
CA VAL A 106 5.76 1.45 -8.46
C VAL A 106 4.97 0.21 -8.08
N ARG A 107 5.39 -0.96 -8.52
CA ARG A 107 4.87 -2.25 -8.07
C ARG A 107 5.95 -3.18 -7.56
N MET A 108 5.60 -3.96 -6.55
CA MET A 108 6.46 -4.96 -5.91
C MET A 108 5.66 -6.22 -5.61
N ASN A 109 6.27 -7.39 -5.77
CA ASN A 109 5.75 -8.66 -5.24
C ASN A 109 6.79 -9.30 -4.30
N VAL A 110 6.47 -9.41 -3.02
CA VAL A 110 7.40 -9.87 -1.98
C VAL A 110 7.32 -11.39 -1.83
N LYS A 111 8.48 -12.05 -1.92
CA LYS A 111 8.59 -13.51 -1.77
C LYS A 111 8.38 -13.95 -0.33
N GLY A 112 7.69 -15.07 -0.13
CA GLY A 112 7.65 -15.76 1.16
C GLY A 112 6.75 -15.13 2.22
N TYR A 113 5.90 -14.18 1.86
CA TYR A 113 4.92 -13.56 2.76
C TYR A 113 3.49 -13.76 2.25
N GLY A 114 2.53 -13.73 3.17
CA GLY A 114 1.10 -13.86 2.89
C GLY A 114 0.33 -12.56 3.02
N HIS A 115 -0.96 -12.59 2.67
CA HIS A 115 -1.82 -11.40 2.62
C HIS A 115 -1.94 -10.68 3.96
N CYS A 116 -1.99 -11.45 5.05
CA CYS A 116 -2.12 -10.92 6.41
C CYS A 116 -0.79 -10.47 7.03
N ALA A 117 0.34 -10.59 6.31
CA ALA A 117 1.64 -10.19 6.84
C ALA A 117 1.76 -8.67 7.07
N ILE A 118 0.81 -7.86 6.59
CA ILE A 118 0.75 -6.41 6.86
C ILE A 118 0.05 -6.07 8.17
N GLY A 119 -0.69 -7.03 8.75
CA GLY A 119 -1.40 -6.86 10.01
C GLY A 119 -0.48 -6.97 11.21
N ASP A 120 -1.04 -6.72 12.39
CA ASP A 120 -0.39 -7.12 13.63
C ASP A 120 -0.30 -8.65 13.79
N MET A 121 0.36 -9.07 14.87
CA MET A 121 0.53 -10.48 15.20
C MET A 121 -0.81 -11.20 15.34
N ASP A 122 -1.80 -10.57 15.98
CA ASP A 122 -3.11 -11.17 16.23
C ASP A 122 -3.86 -11.46 14.92
N LEU A 123 -3.84 -10.52 13.98
CA LEU A 123 -4.43 -10.72 12.65
C LEU A 123 -3.68 -11.82 11.88
N TRP A 124 -2.35 -11.84 11.94
CA TRP A 124 -1.57 -12.87 11.27
C TRP A 124 -1.82 -14.27 11.84
N GLU A 125 -1.84 -14.40 13.17
CA GLU A 125 -2.12 -15.66 13.87
C GLU A 125 -3.50 -16.17 13.53
N SER A 126 -4.50 -15.28 13.54
CA SER A 126 -5.86 -15.59 13.11
C SER A 126 -5.90 -16.11 11.67
N CYS A 127 -5.18 -15.48 10.74
CA CYS A 127 -5.10 -15.96 9.36
C CYS A 127 -4.42 -17.32 9.23
N LYS A 128 -3.36 -17.57 10.02
CA LYS A 128 -2.65 -18.84 10.07
C LYS A 128 -3.57 -19.95 10.58
N ASP A 129 -4.24 -19.74 11.70
CA ASP A 129 -4.99 -20.78 12.42
C ASP A 129 -6.35 -21.07 11.79
N LEU A 130 -7.02 -20.04 11.27
CA LEU A 130 -8.32 -20.19 10.58
C LEU A 130 -8.16 -20.50 9.09
N HIS A 131 -6.92 -20.53 8.58
CA HIS A 131 -6.60 -20.79 7.18
C HIS A 131 -7.37 -19.88 6.20
N PHE A 132 -7.68 -18.64 6.59
CA PHE A 132 -8.34 -17.67 5.71
C PHE A 132 -7.45 -17.31 4.51
N CYS A 133 -6.15 -17.13 4.77
CA CYS A 133 -5.14 -16.85 3.77
C CYS A 133 -3.92 -17.74 3.99
N LYS A 134 -3.24 -18.12 2.91
CA LYS A 134 -1.93 -18.76 3.00
C LYS A 134 -0.95 -17.81 3.71
N THR A 135 -0.35 -18.31 4.80
CA THR A 135 0.77 -17.67 5.49
C THR A 135 2.04 -18.50 5.29
N ASN A 136 3.19 -17.97 5.67
CA ASN A 136 4.46 -18.70 5.66
C ASN A 136 4.70 -19.54 6.93
N GLY A 137 3.76 -19.51 7.89
CA GLY A 137 3.87 -20.20 9.17
C GLY A 137 4.99 -19.72 10.10
N ASN A 138 5.76 -18.70 9.71
CA ASN A 138 6.93 -18.22 10.45
C ASN A 138 6.73 -16.79 10.92
N SER A 139 6.25 -16.63 12.16
CA SER A 139 6.02 -15.31 12.77
C SER A 139 7.31 -14.50 12.96
N SER A 140 8.47 -15.15 13.14
CA SER A 140 9.75 -14.45 13.30
C SER A 140 10.17 -13.65 12.06
N SER A 141 9.58 -13.95 10.89
CA SER A 141 9.82 -13.18 9.66
C SER A 141 8.95 -11.92 9.53
N LEU A 142 7.90 -11.77 10.36
CA LEU A 142 6.95 -10.66 10.24
C LEU A 142 7.58 -9.30 10.53
N GLU A 143 8.47 -9.24 11.51
CA GLU A 143 9.21 -8.01 11.81
C GLU A 143 10.00 -7.53 10.59
N THR A 144 10.64 -8.45 9.86
CA THR A 144 11.37 -8.13 8.62
C THR A 144 10.44 -7.55 7.56
N TYR A 145 9.24 -8.12 7.39
CA TYR A 145 8.24 -7.60 6.47
C TYR A 145 7.65 -6.25 6.91
N HIS A 146 7.44 -6.03 8.20
CA HIS A 146 6.98 -4.75 8.74
C HIS A 146 8.02 -3.65 8.53
N ILE A 147 9.30 -3.93 8.80
CA ILE A 147 10.40 -3.02 8.50
C ILE A 147 10.45 -2.70 7.00
N PHE A 148 10.33 -3.70 6.14
CA PHE A 148 10.27 -3.51 4.69
C PHE A 148 9.10 -2.61 4.30
N SER A 149 7.87 -2.98 4.66
CA SER A 149 6.64 -2.30 4.26
C SER A 149 6.58 -0.86 4.78
N GLN A 150 7.02 -0.63 6.03
CA GLN A 150 7.17 0.71 6.57
C GLN A 150 8.25 1.51 5.83
N GLY A 151 9.39 0.90 5.53
CA GLY A 151 10.51 1.53 4.83
C GLY A 151 10.13 2.00 3.42
N ILE A 152 9.54 1.11 2.60
CA ILE A 152 9.12 1.47 1.23
C ILE A 152 7.99 2.50 1.23
N THR A 153 7.04 2.39 2.16
CA THR A 153 5.93 3.36 2.28
C THR A 153 6.47 4.73 2.70
N SER A 154 7.33 4.75 3.70
CA SER A 154 7.95 6.00 4.20
C SER A 154 8.83 6.64 3.13
N GLY A 155 9.64 5.87 2.41
CA GLY A 155 10.47 6.38 1.32
C GLY A 155 9.65 6.97 0.19
N PHE A 156 8.60 6.26 -0.24
CA PHE A 156 7.69 6.71 -1.28
C PHE A 156 6.95 8.00 -0.88
N LEU A 157 6.36 8.04 0.31
CA LEU A 157 5.64 9.22 0.80
C LEU A 157 6.57 10.41 1.08
N THR A 158 7.77 10.17 1.59
CA THR A 158 8.79 11.22 1.79
C THR A 158 9.18 11.88 0.47
N ARG A 159 9.26 11.10 -0.62
CA ARG A 159 9.52 11.63 -1.97
C ARG A 159 8.36 12.46 -2.52
N TYR A 160 7.13 11.95 -2.45
CA TYR A 160 5.98 12.51 -3.16
C TYR A 160 5.16 13.52 -2.36
N LEU A 161 5.17 13.43 -1.03
CA LEU A 161 4.57 14.44 -0.14
C LEU A 161 5.60 15.48 0.31
N GLY A 162 6.84 15.03 0.57
CA GLY A 162 7.91 15.86 1.14
C GLY A 162 8.89 16.47 0.13
N GLY A 163 8.94 15.94 -1.10
CA GLY A 163 9.87 16.42 -2.13
C GLY A 163 11.33 15.97 -1.95
N TYR A 164 11.64 15.10 -0.98
CA TYR A 164 13.02 14.69 -0.70
C TYR A 164 13.49 13.57 -1.63
N GLY A 165 14.12 13.97 -2.74
CA GLY A 165 14.62 13.10 -3.82
C GLY A 165 15.36 11.82 -3.36
N PRO A 166 16.35 11.91 -2.45
CA PRO A 166 17.16 10.75 -2.05
C PRO A 166 16.38 9.58 -1.44
N SER A 167 15.21 9.84 -0.84
CA SER A 167 14.36 8.78 -0.26
C SER A 167 13.89 7.75 -1.28
N LEU A 168 13.88 8.09 -2.57
CA LEU A 168 13.44 7.19 -3.64
C LEU A 168 14.38 6.00 -3.84
N ALA A 169 15.63 6.07 -3.37
CA ALA A 169 16.57 4.96 -3.40
C ALA A 169 16.02 3.73 -2.64
N TYR A 170 15.33 3.91 -1.51
CA TYR A 170 14.71 2.82 -0.75
C TYR A 170 13.52 2.16 -1.45
N VAL A 171 12.96 2.83 -2.46
CA VAL A 171 11.84 2.33 -3.26
C VAL A 171 12.33 1.67 -4.55
N THR A 172 13.45 2.15 -5.10
CA THR A 172 13.93 1.77 -6.43
C THR A 172 15.13 0.84 -6.43
N ASN A 173 15.86 0.75 -5.31
CA ASN A 173 17.01 -0.13 -5.18
C ASN A 173 16.67 -1.35 -4.31
N SER A 174 16.39 -2.48 -4.97
CA SER A 174 16.05 -3.72 -4.27
C SER A 174 17.18 -4.28 -3.41
N THR A 175 18.44 -3.86 -3.60
CA THR A 175 19.55 -4.31 -2.76
C THR A 175 19.52 -3.70 -1.35
N LEU A 176 18.76 -2.62 -1.15
CA LEU A 176 18.54 -2.00 0.16
C LEU A 176 17.33 -2.58 0.91
N MET A 177 16.59 -3.49 0.29
CA MET A 177 15.37 -4.06 0.87
C MET A 177 15.71 -5.34 1.65
N PRO A 178 15.16 -5.52 2.87
CA PRO A 178 15.46 -6.71 3.69
C PRO A 178 14.66 -7.95 3.27
N VAL A 179 14.03 -7.92 2.10
CA VAL A 179 13.18 -8.98 1.55
C VAL A 179 13.55 -9.26 0.11
N GLN A 180 13.28 -10.48 -0.34
CA GLN A 180 13.40 -10.83 -1.76
C GLN A 180 12.14 -10.42 -2.52
N LEU A 181 12.30 -9.74 -3.65
CA LEU A 181 11.22 -9.46 -4.58
C LEU A 181 11.19 -10.50 -5.70
N LEU A 182 9.99 -10.98 -6.04
CA LEU A 182 9.71 -11.81 -7.22
C LEU A 182 9.41 -10.97 -8.45
N ASP A 183 8.87 -9.78 -8.23
CA ASP A 183 8.53 -8.82 -9.27
C ASP A 183 8.78 -7.41 -8.73
N PHE A 184 9.30 -6.56 -9.61
CA PHE A 184 9.55 -5.15 -9.34
C PHE A 184 9.45 -4.37 -10.66
N ALA A 185 8.67 -3.30 -10.66
CA ALA A 185 8.69 -2.31 -11.73
C ALA A 185 8.46 -0.91 -11.15
N ALA A 186 9.22 0.06 -11.65
CA ALA A 186 9.08 1.46 -11.29
C ALA A 186 9.05 2.30 -12.56
N ASP A 187 7.96 3.03 -12.75
CA ASP A 187 7.74 3.95 -13.87
C ASP A 187 7.64 5.36 -13.30
N ILE A 188 8.77 6.05 -13.20
CA ILE A 188 8.98 7.30 -12.46
C ILE A 188 9.22 8.47 -13.41
#